data_AF-A0A1J1IEE4-F1
#
_entry.id   AF-A0A1J1IEE4-F1
#
_cell.length_a   1.000
_cell.length_b   1.000
_cell.length_c   1.000
_cell.angle_alpha   90.00
_cell.angle_beta   90.00
_cell.angle_gamma   90.00
#
_symmetry.space_group_name_H-M   'P 1'
#
loop_
_entity.id
_entity.type
_entity.pdbx_description
1 polymer ?
#
loop_
_entity_poly.entity_id
_entity_poly.type
_entity_poly.pdbx_seq_one_letter_code
_entity_poly.pdbx_strand_id
1 'polypeptide(L)'
;MKIIFVWAALIFVSLEGVRAGEPEPAGPCVQPIDEGDEPCDNTATFKWFYVKAINDCVRLVYSGCGGNENRFPSQTVCSMRCVQR
;
A
#
# COMPACT_ATOMS: atom_id res chain seq x y z
N MET A 1 6.84 -23.97 53.51
CA MET A 1 5.95 -25.11 53.21
C MET A 1 4.98 -24.73 52.07
N LYS A 2 5.43 -24.87 50.81
CA LYS A 2 4.64 -25.23 49.61
C LYS A 2 5.62 -25.28 48.43
N ILE A 3 6.35 -26.39 48.45
CA ILE A 3 6.72 -27.25 47.32
C ILE A 3 7.19 -26.52 46.04
N ILE A 4 8.52 -26.45 45.91
CA ILE A 4 9.26 -26.49 44.66
C ILE A 4 8.81 -27.74 43.90
N PHE A 5 8.29 -27.67 42.67
CA PHE A 5 8.52 -28.70 41.65
C PHE A 5 8.27 -28.11 40.25
N VAL A 6 9.38 -27.66 39.67
CA VAL A 6 9.65 -27.60 38.23
C VAL A 6 9.36 -28.99 37.66
N TRP A 7 8.26 -29.12 36.92
CA TRP A 7 8.05 -30.21 35.98
C TRP A 7 8.39 -29.69 34.58
N ALA A 8 9.14 -30.49 33.85
CA ALA A 8 9.81 -30.18 32.60
C ALA A 8 8.95 -29.45 31.53
N ALA A 9 9.56 -28.42 30.94
CA ALA A 9 9.45 -28.04 29.53
C ALA A 9 8.05 -28.07 28.89
N LEU A 10 7.31 -26.95 28.93
CA LEU A 10 6.45 -26.48 27.83
C LEU A 10 6.34 -24.94 27.90
N ILE A 11 7.27 -24.27 27.23
CA ILE A 11 7.07 -23.06 26.42
C ILE A 11 5.85 -22.21 26.82
N PHE A 12 5.99 -21.40 27.87
CA PHE A 12 5.25 -20.14 28.02
C PHE A 12 6.21 -18.96 27.76
N VAL A 13 7.14 -19.12 26.81
CA VAL A 13 7.49 -17.97 25.99
C VAL A 13 6.27 -17.75 25.14
N SER A 14 5.45 -16.74 25.46
CA SER A 14 4.25 -16.40 24.70
C SER A 14 4.59 -16.33 23.21
N LEU A 15 4.20 -17.37 22.47
CA LEU A 15 4.10 -17.41 21.01
C LEU A 15 2.95 -16.53 20.49
N GLU A 16 2.40 -15.66 21.33
CA GLU A 16 1.35 -14.69 21.00
C GLU A 16 2.01 -13.39 20.52
N GLY A 17 2.74 -13.45 19.41
CA GLY A 17 3.43 -12.25 18.89
C GLY A 17 3.90 -12.29 17.45
N VAL A 18 4.11 -13.46 16.86
CA VAL A 18 4.38 -13.53 15.41
C VAL A 18 3.04 -13.56 14.69
N ARG A 19 2.42 -12.39 14.54
CA ARG A 19 1.49 -12.19 13.41
C ARG A 19 2.30 -12.48 12.17
N ALA A 20 1.92 -13.52 11.41
CA ALA A 20 2.38 -13.68 10.04
C ALA A 20 2.20 -12.32 9.37
N GLY A 21 3.29 -11.74 8.87
CA GLY A 21 3.29 -10.41 8.26
C GLY A 21 2.15 -10.34 7.26
N GLU A 22 1.22 -9.43 7.51
CA GLU A 22 0.22 -9.05 6.52
C GLU A 22 1.01 -8.69 5.25
N PRO A 23 0.61 -9.15 4.05
CA PRO A 23 1.33 -8.76 2.84
C PRO A 23 1.31 -7.23 2.78
N GLU A 24 2.49 -6.63 2.94
CA GLU A 24 2.68 -5.19 2.82
C GLU A 24 1.99 -4.75 1.53
N PRO A 25 1.11 -3.73 1.58
CA PRO A 25 0.39 -3.28 0.40
C PRO A 25 1.41 -3.02 -0.71
N ALA A 26 1.13 -3.59 -1.89
CA ALA A 26 1.99 -3.41 -3.05
C ALA A 26 2.23 -1.91 -3.23
N GLY A 27 3.50 -1.48 -3.26
CA GLY A 27 3.83 -0.07 -3.32
C GLY A 27 3.19 0.62 -4.53
N PRO A 28 3.08 1.96 -4.52
CA PRO A 28 2.27 2.73 -5.47
C PRO A 28 2.60 2.42 -6.95
N CYS A 29 3.85 2.13 -7.26
CA CYS A 29 4.30 1.84 -8.64
C CYS A 29 3.91 0.45 -9.17
N VAL A 30 3.36 -0.42 -8.32
CA VAL A 30 2.92 -1.77 -8.68
C VAL A 30 1.39 -1.87 -8.73
N GLN A 31 0.71 -0.90 -8.11
CA GLN A 31 -0.74 -0.84 -8.10
C GLN A 31 -1.29 -0.49 -9.50
N PRO A 32 -2.48 -1.00 -9.86
CA PRO A 32 -3.11 -0.66 -11.13
C PRO A 32 -3.46 0.83 -11.18
N ILE A 33 -3.71 1.34 -12.39
CA ILE A 33 -4.37 2.64 -12.53
C ILE A 33 -5.76 2.51 -11.92
N ASP A 34 -6.12 3.48 -11.07
CA ASP A 34 -7.42 3.53 -10.43
C ASP A 34 -7.87 5.00 -10.34
N GLU A 35 -8.76 5.37 -11.25
CA GLU A 35 -9.32 6.72 -11.36
C GLU A 35 -10.29 7.04 -10.21
N GLY A 36 -10.57 6.09 -9.33
CA GLY A 36 -11.48 6.26 -8.20
C GLY A 36 -12.92 5.83 -8.53
N ASP A 37 -13.79 5.96 -7.53
CA ASP A 37 -15.19 5.57 -7.62
C ASP A 37 -16.05 6.71 -8.19
N GLU A 38 -17.14 6.36 -8.88
CA GLU A 38 -18.18 7.30 -9.35
C GLU A 38 -19.57 6.85 -8.86
N PRO A 39 -20.45 7.78 -8.43
CA PRO A 39 -20.27 9.23 -8.43
C PRO A 39 -19.44 9.71 -7.24
N CYS A 40 -18.51 10.62 -7.50
CA CYS A 40 -17.88 11.42 -6.45
C CYS A 40 -18.52 12.83 -6.38
N ASP A 41 -18.24 13.62 -5.35
CA ASP A 41 -18.83 14.95 -5.10
C ASP A 41 -18.36 16.06 -6.08
N ASN A 42 -18.29 15.79 -7.39
CA ASN A 42 -17.79 16.69 -8.44
C ASN A 42 -16.37 17.23 -8.17
N THR A 43 -15.51 16.43 -7.54
CA THR A 43 -14.13 16.79 -7.17
C THR A 43 -13.09 16.29 -8.19
N ALA A 44 -13.54 15.98 -9.40
CA ALA A 44 -12.72 15.40 -10.44
C ALA A 44 -11.56 16.33 -10.84
N THR A 45 -10.34 15.79 -10.87
CA THR A 45 -9.13 16.57 -11.14
C THR A 45 -8.08 15.75 -11.89
N PHE A 46 -7.16 16.42 -12.59
CA PHE A 46 -6.06 15.72 -13.25
C PHE A 46 -4.99 15.29 -12.24
N LYS A 47 -4.58 14.03 -12.34
CA LYS A 47 -3.48 13.42 -11.58
C LYS A 47 -2.57 12.62 -12.51
N TRP A 48 -1.42 12.25 -11.98
CA TRP A 48 -0.41 11.46 -12.70
C TRP A 48 -0.39 10.03 -12.17
N PHE A 49 -0.41 9.06 -13.08
CA PHE A 49 -0.44 7.64 -12.76
C PHE A 49 0.73 6.95 -13.46
N TYR A 50 1.42 6.05 -12.78
CA TYR A 50 2.50 5.29 -13.37
C TYR A 50 1.95 4.09 -14.14
N VAL A 51 2.44 3.92 -15.37
CA VAL A 51 2.07 2.81 -16.26
C VAL A 51 3.30 1.94 -16.49
N LYS A 52 3.33 0.79 -15.82
CA LYS A 52 4.45 -0.16 -15.91
C LYS A 52 4.75 -0.62 -17.33
N ALA A 53 3.73 -0.77 -18.18
CA ALA A 53 3.87 -1.26 -19.55
C ALA A 53 4.75 -0.35 -20.43
N ILE A 54 4.71 0.97 -20.19
CA ILE A 54 5.51 1.95 -20.93
C ILE A 54 6.62 2.56 -20.08
N ASN A 55 6.73 2.14 -18.82
CA ASN A 55 7.63 2.69 -17.82
C ASN A 55 7.59 4.23 -17.74
N ASP A 56 6.40 4.81 -17.77
CA ASP A 56 6.21 6.26 -17.77
C ASP A 56 4.94 6.66 -17.01
N CYS A 57 4.83 7.93 -16.69
CA CYS A 57 3.74 8.55 -15.97
C CYS A 57 2.79 9.27 -16.93
N VAL A 58 1.51 8.90 -16.89
CA VAL A 58 0.47 9.50 -17.74
C VAL A 58 -0.48 10.35 -16.92
N ARG A 59 -1.04 11.39 -17.54
CA ARG A 59 -2.03 12.28 -16.91
C ARG A 59 -3.44 11.76 -17.17
N LEU A 60 -4.17 11.41 -16.12
CA LEU A 60 -5.56 10.93 -16.18
C LEU A 60 -6.45 11.74 -15.22
N VAL A 61 -7.76 11.60 -15.37
CA VAL A 61 -8.74 12.17 -14.45
C VAL A 61 -8.83 11.25 -13.23
N TYR A 62 -8.87 11.83 -12.04
CA TYR A 62 -9.23 11.16 -10.81
C TYR A 62 -10.58 11.71 -10.36
N SER A 63 -11.54 10.83 -10.06
CA SER A 63 -12.92 11.16 -9.69
C SER A 63 -13.02 12.08 -8.48
N GLY A 64 -12.06 11.95 -7.56
CA GLY A 64 -11.99 12.74 -6.34
C GLY A 64 -12.02 11.90 -5.05
N CYS A 65 -12.51 10.65 -5.13
CA CYS A 65 -12.59 9.72 -4.01
C CYS A 65 -12.23 8.28 -4.43
N GLY A 66 -11.89 7.47 -3.43
CA GLY A 66 -11.44 6.10 -3.64
C GLY A 66 -10.07 6.02 -4.32
N GLY A 67 -9.91 4.97 -5.13
CA GLY A 67 -8.67 4.70 -5.83
C GLY A 67 -7.56 4.16 -4.95
N ASN A 68 -6.34 4.22 -5.47
CA ASN A 68 -5.14 3.71 -4.78
C ASN A 68 -3.97 4.73 -4.79
N GLU A 69 -2.79 4.30 -4.33
CA GLU A 69 -1.62 5.15 -4.16
C GLU A 69 -0.84 5.41 -5.47
N ASN A 70 -1.16 4.74 -6.57
CA ASN A 70 -0.59 5.01 -7.90
C ASN A 70 -1.11 6.34 -8.49
N ARG A 71 -1.11 7.41 -7.69
CA ARG A 71 -1.72 8.70 -8.03
C ARG A 71 -0.90 9.82 -7.44
N PHE A 72 -0.32 10.64 -8.31
CA PHE A 72 0.64 11.67 -7.94
C PHE A 72 0.16 13.07 -8.35
N PRO A 73 0.56 14.12 -7.61
CA PRO A 73 0.15 15.49 -7.90
C PRO A 73 0.85 16.09 -9.13
N SER A 74 2.01 15.56 -9.54
CA SER A 74 2.78 16.06 -10.70
C SER A 74 3.54 14.93 -11.40
N GLN A 75 3.91 15.17 -12.66
CA GLN A 75 4.74 14.24 -13.44
C GLN A 75 6.06 13.97 -12.74
N THR A 76 6.73 15.03 -12.27
CA THR A 76 8.02 14.93 -11.58
C THR A 76 7.94 14.03 -10.36
N VAL A 77 6.90 14.16 -9.53
CA VAL A 77 6.72 13.32 -8.33
C VAL A 77 6.51 11.85 -8.73
N CYS A 78 5.70 11.60 -9.76
CA CYS A 78 5.48 10.25 -10.28
C CYS A 78 6.78 9.63 -10.83
N SER A 79 7.49 10.36 -11.70
CA SER A 79 8.73 9.88 -12.32
C SER A 79 9.83 9.62 -11.31
N MET A 80 10.03 10.52 -10.33
CA MET A 80 10.99 10.31 -9.25
C MET A 80 10.65 9.08 -8.40
N ARG A 81 9.36 8.78 -8.21
CA ARG A 81 8.93 7.68 -7.34
C ARG A 81 8.95 6.31 -8.02
N CYS A 82 8.65 6.27 -9.33
CA CYS A 82 8.37 5.03 -10.05
C CYS A 82 9.20 4.78 -11.31
N VAL A 83 9.75 5.81 -11.96
CA VAL A 83 10.54 5.66 -13.20
C VAL A 83 12.05 5.64 -12.91
N GLN A 84 12.51 6.49 -11.99
CA GLN A 84 13.93 6.66 -11.61
C GLN A 84 14.37 5.76 -10.45
N ARG A 85 13.61 4.71 -10.16
CA ARG A 85 13.82 3.83 -9.00
C ARG A 85 14.92 2.79 -9.21
#